data_AF-A0A830CS50-F1
#
_entry.id   AF-A0A830CS50-F1
#
_cell.length_a   1.000
_cell.length_b   1.000
_cell.length_c   1.000
_cell.angle_alpha   90.00
_cell.angle_beta   90.00
_cell.angle_gamma   90.00
#
_symmetry.space_group_name_H-M   'P 1'
#
loop_
_entity.id
_entity.type
_entity.pdbx_description
1 polymer ?
#
loop_
_entity_poly.entity_id
_entity_poly.type
_entity_poly.pdbx_seq_one_letter_code
_entity_poly.pdbx_strand_id
1 'polypeptide(L)'
;MEKRVAIVGAGISGLLACKYAASKGLNPVVFEAQDQFWELWGGAGKAFGSKGKWHLKVIDTKQDSIKEYVAEFVVLCIGRFSGLPDIPEFPSGCGPDVFSGKVLHSMDFAAMDNASAAELIKGKKVAIIGSAKSAVDIAFECSNANGNDNPCMVIQRTVHWMLPDPQPWGVSFGFLCFSRFSELCLHKPGEGLFSSVVATMLSPLRWAMSKFVESYVRWKLPLKKEGLILDGEESPLKADIVILATGYKGDEKLKNIFASTTFQNWIEGSPTSIIPLYRQMIHPRIPQLAVIGYSESLSNLFIFEMRSKWLAFFLDEAFQLPSIKEMERDIKSWDKYMKKYAGNGKFRRSCIGGAHIWYIDQLCKDIGINPRRKKGVLSEFFEPYGIEDYLGLGP
;
A
#
# COMPACT_ATOMS: atom_id res chain seq x y z
N MET A 1 -0.21 -1.58 -35.69
CA MET A 1 -1.40 -1.66 -34.81
C MET A 1 -1.06 -0.82 -33.58
N GLU A 2 -1.93 0.11 -33.19
CA GLU A 2 -1.67 1.05 -32.10
C GLU A 2 -1.62 0.32 -30.75
N LYS A 3 -0.56 0.54 -29.95
CA LYS A 3 -0.37 -0.04 -28.62
C LYS A 3 -1.14 0.80 -27.59
N ARG A 4 -2.41 0.47 -27.32
CA ARG A 4 -3.23 1.25 -26.37
C ARG A 4 -3.10 0.69 -24.96
N VAL A 5 -2.90 1.60 -24.01
CA VAL A 5 -2.79 1.30 -22.59
C VAL A 5 -3.96 1.94 -21.87
N ALA A 6 -4.79 1.15 -21.18
CA ALA A 6 -5.81 1.68 -20.29
C ALA A 6 -5.25 1.77 -18.87
N ILE A 7 -5.42 2.92 -18.23
CA ILE A 7 -4.99 3.17 -16.86
C ILE A 7 -6.25 3.45 -16.04
N VAL A 8 -6.44 2.70 -14.97
CA VAL A 8 -7.63 2.80 -14.12
C VAL A 8 -7.25 3.44 -12.79
N GLY A 9 -7.82 4.61 -12.51
CA GLY A 9 -7.51 5.46 -11.37
C GLY A 9 -6.54 6.57 -11.77
N ALA A 10 -6.90 7.81 -11.44
CA ALA A 10 -6.13 9.04 -11.66
C ALA A 10 -5.47 9.55 -10.37
N GLY A 11 -5.34 8.69 -9.36
CA GLY A 11 -4.47 8.93 -8.21
C GLY A 11 -3.00 8.95 -8.60
N ILE A 12 -2.12 9.11 -7.60
CA ILE A 12 -0.68 9.30 -7.82
C ILE A 12 -0.05 8.18 -8.67
N SER A 13 -0.40 6.92 -8.40
CA SER A 13 0.08 5.79 -9.21
C SER A 13 -0.40 5.84 -10.66
N GLY A 14 -1.64 6.30 -10.89
CA GLY A 14 -2.23 6.48 -12.22
C GLY A 14 -1.54 7.57 -13.03
N LEU A 15 -1.31 8.73 -12.40
CA LEU A 15 -0.62 9.85 -13.04
C LEU A 15 0.83 9.51 -13.38
N LEU A 16 1.54 8.81 -12.49
CA LEU A 16 2.89 8.32 -12.75
C LEU A 16 2.92 7.28 -13.88
N ALA A 17 2.01 6.30 -13.87
CA ALA A 17 1.89 5.32 -14.94
C ALA A 17 1.61 5.99 -16.30
N CYS A 18 0.71 6.99 -16.32
CA CYS A 18 0.38 7.76 -17.52
C CYS A 18 1.59 8.52 -18.05
N LYS A 19 2.27 9.29 -17.18
CA LYS A 19 3.48 10.05 -17.51
C LYS A 19 4.54 9.17 -18.18
N TYR A 20 4.87 8.03 -17.57
CA TYR A 20 5.96 7.17 -18.07
C TYR A 20 5.55 6.28 -19.25
N ALA A 21 4.27 5.93 -19.39
CA ALA A 21 3.77 5.29 -20.61
C ALA A 21 3.81 6.27 -21.79
N ALA A 22 3.36 7.51 -21.60
CA ALA A 22 3.37 8.55 -22.62
C ALA A 22 4.80 8.92 -23.05
N SER A 23 5.77 8.94 -22.11
CA SER A 23 7.18 9.21 -22.46
C SER A 23 7.80 8.12 -23.35
N LYS A 24 7.20 6.92 -23.44
CA LYS A 24 7.57 5.86 -24.38
C LYS A 24 6.84 5.93 -25.73
N GLY A 25 6.09 7.02 -25.98
CA GLY A 25 5.33 7.18 -27.22
C GLY A 25 4.08 6.30 -27.30
N LEU A 26 3.64 5.72 -26.17
CA LEU A 26 2.37 4.99 -26.09
C LEU A 26 1.21 5.99 -25.98
N ASN A 27 -0.01 5.50 -26.24
CA ASN A 27 -1.25 6.27 -26.11
C ASN A 27 -2.03 5.81 -24.87
N PRO A 28 -1.68 6.24 -23.65
CA PRO A 28 -2.41 5.88 -22.44
C PRO A 28 -3.72 6.66 -22.33
N VAL A 29 -4.80 5.96 -21.97
CA VAL A 29 -6.08 6.58 -21.60
C VAL A 29 -6.35 6.31 -20.13
N VAL A 30 -6.57 7.38 -19.36
CA VAL A 30 -6.84 7.30 -17.92
C VAL A 30 -8.35 7.35 -17.67
N PHE A 31 -8.84 6.38 -16.92
CA PHE A 31 -10.22 6.28 -16.46
C PHE A 31 -10.24 6.50 -14.94
N GLU A 32 -10.96 7.53 -14.49
CA GLU A 32 -11.30 7.68 -13.06
C GLU A 32 -12.71 7.11 -12.88
N ALA A 33 -12.88 6.08 -12.05
CA ALA A 33 -14.17 5.41 -11.93
C ALA A 33 -14.39 4.82 -10.53
N GLN A 34 -15.65 4.88 -10.08
CA GLN A 34 -16.13 4.31 -8.83
C GLN A 34 -16.59 2.84 -8.97
N ASP A 35 -17.00 2.36 -10.16
CA ASP A 35 -17.42 0.96 -10.40
C ASP A 35 -16.96 0.47 -11.79
N GLN A 36 -16.44 -0.77 -11.90
CA GLN A 36 -15.88 -1.33 -13.14
C GLN A 36 -16.05 -2.85 -13.26
N PHE A 37 -16.20 -3.35 -14.49
CA PHE A 37 -16.34 -4.78 -14.83
C PHE A 37 -15.52 -5.16 -16.08
N TRP A 38 -14.87 -6.33 -16.10
CA TRP A 38 -13.98 -6.79 -17.21
C TRP A 38 -14.18 -8.24 -17.67
N GLU A 39 -14.05 -8.50 -18.97
CA GLU A 39 -14.08 -9.85 -19.56
C GLU A 39 -12.91 -10.13 -20.54
N LEU A 40 -12.34 -11.34 -20.41
CA LEU A 40 -11.46 -12.09 -21.33
C LEU A 40 -10.00 -11.64 -21.49
N TRP A 41 -9.04 -12.57 -21.30
CA TRP A 41 -7.70 -12.48 -21.92
C TRP A 41 -6.84 -13.78 -21.82
N GLY A 42 -5.79 -13.92 -22.67
CA GLY A 42 -4.76 -14.98 -22.64
C GLY A 42 -3.38 -14.52 -23.13
N GLY A 43 -2.30 -14.84 -22.38
CA GLY A 43 -0.97 -14.24 -22.56
C GLY A 43 0.22 -15.17 -22.74
N ALA A 44 1.30 -14.63 -23.34
CA ALA A 44 2.54 -15.32 -23.72
C ALA A 44 3.84 -14.70 -23.13
N GLY A 45 3.75 -13.88 -22.08
CA GLY A 45 4.92 -13.33 -21.36
C GLY A 45 5.50 -11.99 -21.87
N LYS A 46 5.01 -11.46 -22.99
CA LYS A 46 5.33 -10.10 -23.50
C LYS A 46 4.30 -9.06 -23.05
N ALA A 47 4.67 -7.78 -23.02
CA ALA A 47 3.76 -6.67 -22.74
C ALA A 47 2.65 -6.55 -23.79
N PHE A 48 2.95 -6.79 -25.06
CA PHE A 48 1.93 -6.81 -26.13
C PHE A 48 1.94 -8.16 -26.86
N GLY A 49 0.78 -8.60 -27.31
CA GLY A 49 0.62 -9.91 -27.96
C GLY A 49 -0.41 -9.86 -29.08
N SER A 50 -0.31 -10.80 -30.03
CA SER A 50 -1.25 -10.93 -31.16
C SER A 50 -2.59 -11.55 -30.78
N LYS A 51 -2.72 -12.08 -29.55
CA LYS A 51 -3.93 -12.73 -29.04
C LYS A 51 -4.42 -12.02 -27.78
N GLY A 52 -5.73 -11.75 -27.77
CA GLY A 52 -6.48 -11.19 -26.65
C GLY A 52 -6.29 -9.68 -26.48
N LYS A 53 -7.39 -8.95 -26.33
CA LYS A 53 -7.45 -7.54 -25.93
C LYS A 53 -8.36 -7.43 -24.71
N TRP A 54 -8.15 -6.42 -23.89
CA TRP A 54 -9.02 -6.09 -22.78
C TRP A 54 -10.23 -5.32 -23.28
N HIS A 55 -11.41 -5.74 -22.85
CA HIS A 55 -12.68 -5.06 -23.09
C HIS A 55 -13.13 -4.39 -21.79
N LEU A 56 -13.11 -3.07 -21.79
CA LEU A 56 -13.37 -2.22 -20.65
C LEU A 56 -14.78 -1.63 -20.73
N LYS A 57 -15.67 -1.99 -19.81
CA LYS A 57 -16.97 -1.32 -19.67
C LYS A 57 -16.79 -0.09 -18.78
N VAL A 58 -16.98 1.09 -19.35
CA VAL A 58 -16.78 2.38 -18.70
C VAL A 58 -18.10 3.14 -18.71
N ILE A 59 -18.51 3.66 -17.55
CA ILE A 59 -19.69 4.53 -17.45
C ILE A 59 -19.26 5.97 -17.77
N ASP A 60 -19.84 6.54 -18.83
CA ASP A 60 -19.71 7.96 -19.12
C ASP A 60 -20.67 8.74 -18.23
N THR A 61 -20.15 9.36 -17.17
CA THR A 61 -20.94 10.09 -16.18
C THR A 61 -21.66 11.32 -16.75
N LYS A 62 -21.25 11.82 -17.93
CA LYS A 62 -21.94 12.95 -18.58
C LYS A 62 -23.14 12.50 -19.39
N GLN A 63 -23.09 11.30 -19.95
CA GLN A 63 -24.11 10.76 -20.84
C GLN A 63 -24.94 9.64 -20.20
N ASP A 64 -24.59 9.25 -18.97
CA ASP A 64 -25.13 8.10 -18.23
C ASP A 64 -25.24 6.85 -19.11
N SER A 65 -24.17 6.59 -19.86
CA SER A 65 -24.12 5.53 -20.87
C SER A 65 -22.90 4.65 -20.65
N ILE A 66 -23.07 3.34 -20.89
CA ILE A 66 -21.95 2.40 -20.85
C ILE A 66 -21.26 2.41 -22.21
N LYS A 67 -19.97 2.75 -22.22
CA LYS A 67 -19.10 2.66 -23.38
C LYS A 67 -18.13 1.52 -23.21
N GLU A 68 -17.81 0.87 -24.33
CA GLU A 68 -16.80 -0.17 -24.37
C GLU A 68 -15.49 0.42 -24.90
N TYR A 69 -14.41 0.26 -24.14
CA TYR A 69 -13.07 0.66 -24.53
C TYR A 69 -12.19 -0.58 -24.68
N VAL A 70 -11.43 -0.66 -25.76
CA VAL A 70 -10.55 -1.80 -26.02
C VAL A 70 -9.10 -1.38 -25.83
N ALA A 71 -8.34 -2.14 -25.04
CA ALA A 71 -6.92 -1.89 -24.80
C ALA A 71 -6.09 -3.15 -24.92
N GLU A 72 -4.82 -3.01 -25.32
CA GLU A 72 -3.87 -4.13 -25.38
C GLU A 72 -3.13 -4.32 -24.04
N PHE A 73 -3.15 -3.34 -23.15
CA PHE A 73 -2.61 -3.45 -21.79
C PHE A 73 -3.46 -2.67 -20.80
N VAL A 74 -3.62 -3.19 -19.59
CA VAL A 74 -4.35 -2.50 -18.49
C VAL A 74 -3.42 -2.28 -17.30
N VAL A 75 -3.45 -1.09 -16.72
CA VAL A 75 -2.77 -0.73 -15.47
C VAL A 75 -3.82 -0.35 -14.43
N LEU A 76 -3.93 -1.15 -13.37
CA LEU A 76 -4.83 -0.91 -12.24
C LEU A 76 -4.14 -0.05 -11.18
N CYS A 77 -4.60 1.19 -11.06
CA CYS A 77 -4.16 2.20 -10.11
C CYS A 77 -5.27 2.58 -9.10
N ILE A 78 -6.07 1.59 -8.70
CA ILE A 78 -7.30 1.76 -7.92
C ILE A 78 -7.11 2.01 -6.41
N GLY A 79 -5.88 1.91 -5.91
CA GLY A 79 -5.53 2.04 -4.49
C GLY A 79 -6.08 0.91 -3.60
N ARG A 80 -5.42 0.66 -2.46
CA ARG A 80 -5.83 -0.34 -1.47
C ARG A 80 -6.88 0.17 -0.47
N PHE A 81 -6.85 1.47 -0.15
CA PHE A 81 -7.61 2.07 0.95
C PHE A 81 -8.72 3.00 0.48
N SER A 82 -9.58 2.51 -0.42
CA SER A 82 -10.72 3.27 -0.93
C SER A 82 -11.82 2.36 -1.46
N GLY A 83 -13.06 2.86 -1.52
CA GLY A 83 -14.21 2.23 -2.18
C GLY A 83 -14.92 1.14 -1.38
N LEU A 84 -14.19 0.28 -0.67
CA LEU A 84 -14.77 -0.82 0.11
C LEU A 84 -14.32 -0.72 1.58
N PRO A 85 -15.11 -0.06 2.45
CA PRO A 85 -14.79 0.08 3.86
C PRO A 85 -14.84 -1.26 4.59
N ASP A 86 -13.94 -1.49 5.55
CA ASP A 86 -13.95 -2.69 6.38
C ASP A 86 -14.78 -2.47 7.63
N ILE A 87 -16.10 -2.66 7.51
CA ILE A 87 -17.04 -2.51 8.62
C ILE A 87 -17.10 -3.83 9.40
N PRO A 88 -16.83 -3.83 10.72
CA PRO A 88 -16.94 -5.04 11.54
C PRO A 88 -18.35 -5.61 11.55
N GLU A 89 -18.47 -6.94 11.60
CA GLU A 89 -19.73 -7.60 11.86
C GLU A 89 -20.09 -7.48 13.35
N PHE A 90 -21.35 -7.16 13.64
CA PHE A 90 -21.87 -7.03 15.00
C PHE A 90 -22.89 -8.14 15.28
N PRO A 91 -22.90 -8.74 16.49
CA PRO A 91 -23.97 -9.63 16.91
C PRO A 91 -25.33 -8.92 16.85
N SER A 92 -26.40 -9.70 16.65
CA SER A 92 -27.78 -9.19 16.67
C SER A 92 -28.05 -8.41 17.95
N GLY A 93 -28.49 -7.16 17.82
CA GLY A 93 -28.76 -6.28 18.95
C GLY A 93 -27.53 -5.60 19.57
N CYS A 94 -26.35 -5.70 18.95
CA CYS A 94 -25.11 -5.09 19.44
C CYS A 94 -24.42 -4.19 18.40
N GLY A 95 -25.10 -3.87 17.29
CA GLY A 95 -24.56 -3.08 16.18
C GLY A 95 -24.99 -1.62 16.15
N PRO A 96 -24.66 -0.90 15.07
CA PRO A 96 -25.08 0.48 14.85
C PRO A 96 -26.60 0.70 15.00
N ASP A 97 -27.41 -0.32 14.68
CA ASP A 97 -28.87 -0.26 14.72
C ASP A 97 -29.46 0.00 16.12
N VAL A 98 -28.72 -0.34 17.18
CA VAL A 98 -29.15 -0.10 18.58
C VAL A 98 -28.47 1.11 19.21
N PHE A 99 -27.52 1.74 18.50
CA PHE A 99 -26.82 2.91 18.98
C PHE A 99 -27.61 4.16 18.61
N SER A 100 -27.98 4.97 19.61
CA SER A 100 -28.77 6.19 19.40
C SER A 100 -27.97 7.35 18.80
N GLY A 101 -26.64 7.28 18.83
CA GLY A 101 -25.76 8.25 18.20
C GLY A 101 -25.48 7.94 16.73
N LYS A 102 -24.55 8.69 16.13
CA LYS A 102 -24.17 8.50 14.72
C LYS A 102 -23.00 7.53 14.58
N VAL A 103 -23.12 6.54 13.71
CA VAL A 103 -21.99 5.69 13.30
C VAL A 103 -21.65 5.97 11.85
N LEU A 104 -20.36 6.10 11.54
CA LEU A 104 -19.86 6.25 10.16
C LEU A 104 -18.47 5.63 10.02
N HIS A 105 -18.09 5.26 8.80
CA HIS A 105 -16.72 4.83 8.53
C HIS A 105 -15.80 6.04 8.31
N SER A 106 -14.50 5.89 8.53
CA SER A 106 -13.51 6.95 8.28
C SER A 106 -13.53 7.43 6.81
N MET A 107 -13.96 6.57 5.89
CA MET A 107 -14.16 6.90 4.47
C MET A 107 -15.23 7.97 4.29
N ASP A 108 -16.38 7.82 4.95
CA ASP A 108 -17.50 8.76 4.84
C ASP A 108 -17.16 10.07 5.53
N PHE A 109 -16.43 10.00 6.65
CA PHE A 109 -15.92 11.18 7.35
C PHE A 109 -14.94 11.96 6.46
N ALA A 110 -13.98 11.29 5.83
CA ALA A 110 -13.00 11.91 4.94
C ALA A 110 -13.58 12.42 3.61
N ALA A 111 -14.79 11.96 3.23
CA ALA A 111 -15.49 12.45 2.05
C ALA A 111 -16.20 13.80 2.30
N MET A 112 -16.35 14.22 3.56
CA MET A 112 -16.92 15.51 3.92
C MET A 112 -15.92 16.64 3.63
N ASP A 113 -16.43 17.84 3.35
CA ASP A 113 -15.58 19.03 3.39
C ASP A 113 -15.18 19.36 4.84
N ASN A 114 -14.07 20.10 4.98
CA ASN A 114 -13.50 20.43 6.30
C ASN A 114 -14.49 21.13 7.25
N ALA A 115 -15.40 21.97 6.72
CA ALA A 115 -16.35 22.69 7.57
C ALA A 115 -17.43 21.75 8.10
N SER A 116 -18.00 20.91 7.22
CA SER A 116 -18.99 19.89 7.59
C SER A 116 -18.41 18.86 8.58
N ALA A 117 -17.18 18.40 8.35
CA ALA A 117 -16.50 17.47 9.25
C ALA A 117 -16.28 18.07 10.64
N ALA A 118 -15.81 19.34 10.69
CA ALA A 118 -15.61 20.06 11.94
C ALA A 118 -16.94 20.30 12.68
N GLU A 119 -18.00 20.69 11.99
CA GLU A 119 -19.33 20.87 12.58
C GLU A 119 -19.88 19.56 13.16
N LEU A 120 -19.70 18.45 12.45
CA LEU A 120 -20.15 17.14 12.87
C LEU A 120 -19.59 16.75 14.25
N ILE A 121 -18.30 17.00 14.48
CA ILE A 121 -17.58 16.57 15.70
C ILE A 121 -17.57 17.61 16.81
N LYS A 122 -17.92 18.86 16.50
CA LYS A 122 -17.82 19.99 17.44
C LYS A 122 -18.72 19.80 18.66
N GLY A 123 -18.12 19.84 19.86
CA GLY A 123 -18.78 19.65 21.14
C GLY A 123 -19.34 18.24 21.37
N LYS A 124 -19.00 17.27 20.52
CA LYS A 124 -19.48 15.88 20.61
C LYS A 124 -18.49 14.97 21.29
N LYS A 125 -18.98 13.92 21.95
CA LYS A 125 -18.17 12.80 22.44
C LYS A 125 -17.92 11.83 21.30
N VAL A 126 -16.73 11.88 20.72
CA VAL A 126 -16.35 11.07 19.56
C VAL A 126 -15.54 9.85 20.00
N ALA A 127 -15.99 8.66 19.62
CA ALA A 127 -15.23 7.41 19.76
C ALA A 127 -14.70 6.97 18.39
N ILE A 128 -13.40 6.71 18.29
CA ILE A 128 -12.70 6.31 17.07
C ILE A 128 -12.26 4.86 17.23
N ILE A 129 -12.73 3.96 16.36
CA ILE A 129 -12.39 2.55 16.41
C ILE A 129 -11.22 2.26 15.46
N GLY A 130 -10.04 1.98 16.00
CA GLY A 130 -8.80 1.79 15.25
C GLY A 130 -7.68 2.71 15.75
N SER A 131 -6.44 2.44 15.33
CA SER A 131 -5.27 3.23 15.72
C SER A 131 -4.21 3.36 14.63
N ALA A 132 -4.62 3.14 13.38
CA ALA A 132 -3.79 3.41 12.22
C ALA A 132 -3.86 4.89 11.82
N LYS A 133 -3.27 5.24 10.66
CA LYS A 133 -3.14 6.62 10.17
C LYS A 133 -4.46 7.41 10.21
N SER A 134 -5.53 6.88 9.59
CA SER A 134 -6.83 7.57 9.59
C SER A 134 -7.37 7.83 11.00
N ALA A 135 -7.18 6.92 11.95
CA ALA A 135 -7.66 7.12 13.32
C ALA A 135 -6.95 8.28 14.00
N VAL A 136 -5.65 8.48 13.73
CA VAL A 136 -4.88 9.59 14.28
C VAL A 136 -5.22 10.91 13.62
N ASP A 137 -5.40 10.93 12.30
CA ASP A 137 -5.82 12.14 11.59
C ASP A 137 -7.18 12.62 12.11
N ILE A 138 -8.14 11.70 12.26
CA ILE A 138 -9.45 12.00 12.85
C ILE A 138 -9.32 12.46 14.32
N ALA A 139 -8.45 11.82 15.11
CA ALA A 139 -8.22 12.24 16.50
C ALA A 139 -7.63 13.65 16.58
N PHE A 140 -6.73 14.01 15.66
CA PHE A 140 -6.18 15.35 15.53
C PHE A 140 -7.26 16.36 15.14
N GLU A 141 -8.12 16.03 14.17
CA GLU A 141 -9.28 16.88 13.82
C GLU A 141 -10.23 17.09 14.99
N CYS A 142 -10.52 16.03 15.75
CA CYS A 142 -11.32 16.13 16.98
C CYS A 142 -10.65 17.05 18.01
N SER A 143 -9.34 16.92 18.21
CA SER A 143 -8.59 17.78 19.13
C SER A 143 -8.63 19.25 18.71
N ASN A 144 -8.54 19.54 17.41
CA ASN A 144 -8.65 20.90 16.90
C ASN A 144 -10.07 21.48 17.06
N ALA A 145 -11.10 20.66 16.84
CA ALA A 145 -12.49 21.11 16.92
C ALA A 145 -12.99 21.29 18.36
N ASN A 146 -12.52 20.45 19.29
CA ASN A 146 -13.07 20.35 20.65
C ASN A 146 -12.12 20.82 21.75
N GLY A 147 -10.84 21.01 21.45
CA GLY A 147 -9.83 21.37 22.44
C GLY A 147 -9.60 20.28 23.50
N ASN A 148 -8.94 20.66 24.60
CA ASN A 148 -8.59 19.74 25.68
C ASN A 148 -9.78 19.40 26.60
N ASP A 149 -10.84 20.21 26.58
CA ASP A 149 -11.96 20.09 27.50
C ASP A 149 -12.95 18.99 27.07
N ASN A 150 -12.93 18.58 25.80
CA ASN A 150 -13.79 17.53 25.26
C ASN A 150 -13.02 16.60 24.30
N PRO A 151 -12.10 15.76 24.81
CA PRO A 151 -11.26 14.91 23.98
C PRO A 151 -12.05 13.78 23.31
N CYS A 152 -11.61 13.37 22.11
CA CYS A 152 -12.07 12.12 21.52
C CYS A 152 -11.42 10.91 22.19
N MET A 153 -12.06 9.76 22.07
CA MET A 153 -11.55 8.48 22.56
C MET A 153 -11.10 7.59 21.40
N VAL A 154 -9.87 7.08 21.46
CA VAL A 154 -9.34 6.15 20.46
C VAL A 154 -9.32 4.73 21.04
N ILE A 155 -10.13 3.84 20.47
CA ILE A 155 -10.31 2.46 20.92
C ILE A 155 -9.52 1.54 19.99
N GLN A 156 -8.58 0.78 20.56
CA GLN A 156 -7.69 -0.09 19.80
C GLN A 156 -7.51 -1.45 20.46
N ARG A 157 -7.64 -2.52 19.66
CA ARG A 157 -7.34 -3.90 20.09
C ARG A 157 -5.84 -4.21 20.13
N THR A 158 -5.05 -3.46 19.35
CA THR A 158 -3.61 -3.66 19.21
C THR A 158 -2.96 -2.31 19.00
N VAL A 159 -1.95 -1.99 19.80
CA VAL A 159 -1.21 -0.73 19.68
C VAL A 159 -0.35 -0.77 18.41
N HIS A 160 -0.51 0.25 17.56
CA HIS A 160 0.38 0.50 16.44
C HIS A 160 1.36 1.59 16.83
N TRP A 161 2.65 1.34 16.66
CA TRP A 161 3.70 2.33 16.91
C TRP A 161 3.69 3.34 15.78
N MET A 162 3.09 4.50 16.02
CA MET A 162 3.19 5.64 15.12
C MET A 162 4.36 6.49 15.54
N LEU A 163 5.24 6.77 14.60
CA LEU A 163 6.39 7.60 14.82
C LEU A 163 5.93 9.08 14.70
N PRO A 164 5.93 9.85 15.80
CA PRO A 164 5.39 11.23 15.80
C PRO A 164 6.35 12.23 15.15
N ASP A 165 7.58 11.82 14.82
CA ASP A 165 8.62 12.67 14.27
C ASP A 165 9.58 11.83 13.41
N PRO A 166 9.96 12.29 12.21
CA PRO A 166 10.91 11.57 11.38
C PRO A 166 12.33 11.50 11.96
N GLN A 167 12.61 12.09 13.12
CA GLN A 167 13.91 12.13 13.78
C GLN A 167 13.83 11.65 15.26
N PRO A 168 13.58 10.36 15.51
CA PRO A 168 13.62 9.82 16.88
C PRO A 168 14.98 10.15 17.53
N TRP A 169 14.92 10.89 18.65
CA TRP A 169 16.11 11.40 19.36
C TRP A 169 17.11 12.16 18.47
N GLY A 170 16.63 12.87 17.43
CA GLY A 170 17.47 13.64 16.50
C GLY A 170 18.16 12.79 15.42
N VAL A 171 17.93 11.48 15.37
CA VAL A 171 18.44 10.60 14.31
C VAL A 171 17.40 10.47 13.22
N SER A 172 17.72 10.91 12.00
CA SER A 172 16.80 10.77 10.87
C SER A 172 16.43 9.30 10.61
N PHE A 173 15.12 9.05 10.55
CA PHE A 173 14.52 7.75 10.25
C PHE A 173 14.97 7.20 8.89
N GLY A 174 15.38 8.09 7.98
CA GLY A 174 16.05 7.75 6.72
C GLY A 174 17.24 6.81 6.93
N PHE A 175 18.13 7.13 7.87
CA PHE A 175 19.32 6.31 8.14
C PHE A 175 18.98 4.95 8.73
N LEU A 176 17.88 4.87 9.48
CA LEU A 176 17.44 3.66 10.16
C LEU A 176 16.73 2.66 9.23
N CYS A 177 16.14 3.10 8.12
CA CYS A 177 15.31 2.24 7.26
C CYS A 177 15.61 2.32 5.76
N PHE A 178 16.27 3.38 5.28
CA PHE A 178 16.51 3.62 3.86
C PHE A 178 18.00 3.59 3.51
N SER A 179 18.84 2.93 4.30
CA SER A 179 20.26 2.71 3.98
C SER A 179 20.55 1.24 3.68
N ARG A 180 21.51 0.94 2.80
CA ARG A 180 21.87 -0.47 2.52
C ARG A 180 22.37 -1.18 3.78
N PHE A 181 23.04 -0.43 4.67
CA PHE A 181 23.47 -0.93 5.97
C PHE A 181 22.27 -1.39 6.83
N SER A 182 21.20 -0.59 6.90
CA SER A 182 20.01 -0.97 7.67
C SER A 182 19.40 -2.30 7.18
N GLU A 183 19.39 -2.52 5.86
CA GLU A 183 18.90 -3.77 5.26
C GLU A 183 19.86 -4.96 5.41
N LEU A 184 21.12 -4.77 5.82
CA LEU A 184 22.01 -5.91 6.13
C LEU A 184 21.47 -6.73 7.30
N CYS A 185 20.73 -6.10 8.22
CA CYS A 185 20.16 -6.74 9.40
C CYS A 185 18.90 -7.59 9.08
N LEU A 186 18.56 -7.72 7.80
CA LEU A 186 17.36 -8.39 7.33
C LEU A 186 17.73 -9.53 6.38
N HIS A 187 17.10 -10.68 6.63
CA HIS A 187 17.11 -11.78 5.69
C HIS A 187 16.31 -11.39 4.46
N LYS A 188 16.87 -11.61 3.26
CA LYS A 188 16.23 -11.20 2.00
C LYS A 188 15.92 -12.43 1.13
N PRO A 189 14.92 -12.34 0.23
CA PRO A 189 14.66 -13.44 -0.70
C PRO A 189 15.87 -13.76 -1.57
N GLY A 190 16.14 -15.05 -1.75
CA GLY A 190 17.23 -15.54 -2.59
C GLY A 190 18.64 -15.26 -2.06
N GLU A 191 18.79 -14.88 -0.79
CA GLU A 191 20.10 -14.61 -0.22
C GLU A 191 20.99 -15.85 -0.11
N GLY A 192 22.31 -15.67 -0.30
CA GLY A 192 23.30 -16.72 -0.11
C GLY A 192 23.68 -16.92 1.36
N LEU A 193 24.47 -17.96 1.63
CA LEU A 193 24.91 -18.33 2.99
C LEU A 193 25.58 -17.16 3.73
N PHE A 194 26.50 -16.46 3.06
CA PHE A 194 27.20 -15.32 3.66
C PHE A 194 26.24 -14.22 4.13
N SER A 195 25.32 -13.79 3.26
CA SER A 195 24.31 -12.76 3.60
C SER A 195 23.38 -13.21 4.72
N SER A 196 22.99 -14.50 4.74
CA SER A 196 22.18 -15.06 5.82
C SER A 196 22.91 -15.03 7.16
N VAL A 197 24.21 -15.38 7.19
CA VAL A 197 25.03 -15.32 8.41
C VAL A 197 25.13 -13.87 8.90
N VAL A 198 25.44 -12.93 8.01
CA VAL A 198 25.51 -11.50 8.35
C VAL A 198 24.18 -10.99 8.92
N ALA A 199 23.05 -11.27 8.27
CA ALA A 199 21.73 -10.86 8.75
C ALA A 199 21.38 -11.44 10.12
N THR A 200 21.80 -12.69 10.38
CA THR A 200 21.60 -13.34 11.68
C THR A 200 22.44 -12.67 12.76
N MET A 201 23.73 -12.45 12.48
CA MET A 201 24.66 -11.79 13.41
C MET A 201 24.24 -10.35 13.73
N LEU A 202 23.67 -9.63 12.77
CA LEU A 202 23.17 -8.26 12.94
C LEU A 202 21.73 -8.19 13.47
N SER A 203 21.07 -9.31 13.72
CA SER A 203 19.71 -9.31 14.27
C SER A 203 19.57 -8.63 15.65
N PRO A 204 20.55 -8.68 16.58
CA PRO A 204 20.51 -7.91 17.81
C PRO A 204 20.58 -6.40 17.57
N LEU A 205 21.32 -5.95 16.55
CA LEU A 205 21.38 -4.54 16.17
C LEU A 205 20.01 -4.04 15.68
N ARG A 206 19.32 -4.82 14.84
CA ARG A 206 17.94 -4.49 14.42
C ARG A 206 16.99 -4.39 15.61
N TRP A 207 17.11 -5.30 16.58
CA TRP A 207 16.34 -5.24 17.81
C TRP A 207 16.66 -3.97 18.61
N ALA A 208 17.94 -3.63 18.76
CA ALA A 208 18.38 -2.41 19.44
C ALA A 208 17.85 -1.14 18.75
N MET A 209 17.89 -1.07 17.41
CA MET A 209 17.29 0.03 16.63
C MET A 209 15.78 0.14 16.89
N SER A 210 15.07 -1.00 16.92
CA SER A 210 13.65 -1.01 17.27
C SER A 210 13.41 -0.49 18.69
N LYS A 211 14.26 -0.83 19.66
CA LYS A 211 14.15 -0.34 21.05
C LYS A 211 14.51 1.14 21.21
N PHE A 212 15.44 1.64 20.41
CA PHE A 212 15.76 3.06 20.33
C PHE A 212 14.57 3.89 19.83
N VAL A 213 13.91 3.43 18.76
CA VAL A 213 12.69 4.08 18.26
C VAL A 213 11.55 3.94 19.27
N GLU A 214 11.38 2.75 19.87
CA GLU A 214 10.37 2.50 20.89
C GLU A 214 10.54 3.41 22.11
N SER A 215 11.77 3.67 22.57
CA SER A 215 12.02 4.55 23.71
C SER A 215 11.62 6.00 23.41
N TYR A 216 11.89 6.49 22.20
CA TYR A 216 11.45 7.81 21.75
C TYR A 216 9.93 7.92 21.78
N VAL A 217 9.25 6.92 21.21
CA VAL A 217 7.79 6.91 21.13
C VAL A 217 7.17 6.83 22.52
N ARG A 218 7.71 6.02 23.44
CA ARG A 218 7.25 5.95 24.85
C ARG A 218 7.52 7.23 25.64
N TRP A 219 8.59 7.96 25.32
CA TRP A 219 8.89 9.23 25.96
C TRP A 219 7.97 10.34 25.46
N LYS A 220 7.73 10.41 24.14
CA LYS A 220 6.93 11.46 23.52
C LYS A 220 5.42 11.21 23.64
N LEU A 221 5.00 9.96 23.51
CA LEU A 221 3.63 9.52 23.75
C LEU A 221 3.66 8.74 25.08
N PRO A 222 2.99 9.19 26.16
CA PRO A 222 3.02 8.55 27.48
C PRO A 222 2.29 7.19 27.51
N LEU A 223 2.69 6.27 26.62
CA LEU A 223 2.11 4.97 26.39
C LEU A 223 2.56 4.00 27.50
N LYS A 224 1.59 3.45 28.24
CA LYS A 224 1.84 2.37 29.20
C LYS A 224 1.86 1.01 28.48
N LYS A 225 2.57 0.03 29.07
CA LYS A 225 2.80 -1.32 28.49
C LYS A 225 1.49 -2.10 28.24
N GLU A 226 0.42 -1.73 28.94
CA GLU A 226 -0.91 -2.32 28.86
C GLU A 226 -1.88 -1.52 27.97
N GLY A 227 -1.37 -0.55 27.20
CA GLY A 227 -2.20 0.36 26.40
C GLY A 227 -2.73 1.53 27.23
N LEU A 228 -3.70 2.26 26.66
CA LEU A 228 -4.48 3.27 27.38
C LEU A 228 -5.50 2.49 28.22
N ILE A 229 -5.29 2.39 29.54
CA ILE A 229 -6.30 1.87 30.45
C ILE A 229 -7.38 2.94 30.52
N LEU A 230 -8.54 2.67 29.90
CA LEU A 230 -9.78 3.35 30.27
C LEU A 230 -10.08 2.85 31.68
N ASP A 231 -10.08 3.75 32.66
CA ASP A 231 -10.08 3.45 34.10
C ASP A 231 -11.16 2.47 34.53
N GLY A 232 -10.93 1.16 34.39
CA GLY A 232 -11.73 0.09 34.99
C GLY A 232 -13.25 0.19 34.83
N GLU A 233 -13.76 0.98 33.87
CA GLU A 233 -15.19 1.26 33.80
C GLU A 233 -15.92 0.02 33.26
N GLU A 234 -16.68 -0.62 34.14
CA GLU A 234 -17.70 -1.62 33.79
C GLU A 234 -18.92 -0.97 33.09
N SER A 235 -18.94 0.36 32.93
CA SER A 235 -20.00 1.12 32.27
C SER A 235 -19.76 1.31 30.76
N PRO A 236 -20.83 1.26 29.93
CA PRO A 236 -20.75 1.59 28.52
C PRO A 236 -20.18 2.99 28.29
N LEU A 237 -19.21 3.10 27.39
CA LEU A 237 -18.62 4.37 27.00
C LEU A 237 -19.69 5.26 26.34
N LYS A 238 -19.92 6.44 26.91
CA LYS A 238 -20.86 7.41 26.32
C LYS A 238 -20.21 8.11 25.13
N ALA A 239 -20.76 7.88 23.94
CA ALA A 239 -20.36 8.57 22.71
C ALA A 239 -21.61 9.10 22.00
N ASP A 240 -21.48 10.26 21.37
CA ASP A 240 -22.48 10.81 20.44
C ASP A 240 -22.21 10.33 19.01
N ILE A 241 -20.93 10.08 18.70
CA ILE A 241 -20.45 9.68 17.37
C ILE A 241 -19.43 8.55 17.51
N VAL A 242 -19.57 7.52 16.67
CA VAL A 242 -18.59 6.45 16.49
C VAL A 242 -18.05 6.50 15.07
N ILE A 243 -16.74 6.70 14.94
CA ILE A 243 -16.04 6.68 13.65
C ILE A 243 -15.24 5.38 13.54
N LEU A 244 -15.64 4.51 12.62
CA LEU A 244 -14.97 3.26 12.31
C LEU A 244 -13.75 3.55 11.43
N ALA A 245 -12.57 3.66 12.04
CA ALA A 245 -11.28 3.75 11.35
C ALA A 245 -10.64 2.35 11.19
N THR A 246 -11.47 1.40 10.75
CA THR A 246 -11.19 -0.05 10.78
C THR A 246 -10.48 -0.56 9.53
N GLY A 247 -10.34 0.27 8.49
CA GLY A 247 -9.56 -0.04 7.30
C GLY A 247 -10.44 -0.30 6.09
N TYR A 248 -9.91 -1.04 5.12
CA TYR A 248 -10.57 -1.24 3.83
C TYR A 248 -10.35 -2.66 3.32
N LYS A 249 -11.34 -3.18 2.60
CA LYS A 249 -11.30 -4.49 1.94
C LYS A 249 -10.66 -4.40 0.56
N GLY A 250 -9.42 -3.90 0.52
CA GLY A 250 -8.69 -3.67 -0.75
C GLY A 250 -8.47 -4.95 -1.57
N ASP A 251 -8.38 -6.11 -0.90
CA ASP A 251 -8.24 -7.41 -1.56
C ASP A 251 -9.52 -7.79 -2.32
N GLU A 252 -10.68 -7.62 -1.67
CA GLU A 252 -11.99 -7.84 -2.28
C GLU A 252 -12.23 -6.83 -3.42
N LYS A 253 -11.82 -5.57 -3.23
CA LYS A 253 -11.88 -4.56 -4.30
C LYS A 253 -11.11 -5.00 -5.54
N LEU A 254 -9.86 -5.42 -5.37
CA LEU A 254 -9.02 -5.85 -6.48
C LEU A 254 -9.57 -7.12 -7.14
N LYS A 255 -10.15 -8.03 -6.36
CA LYS A 255 -10.83 -9.23 -6.88
C LYS A 255 -12.06 -8.86 -7.71
N ASN A 256 -12.97 -8.07 -7.14
CA ASN A 256 -14.30 -7.79 -7.69
C ASN A 256 -14.26 -6.93 -8.95
N ILE A 257 -13.12 -6.32 -9.26
CA ILE A 257 -12.95 -5.59 -10.52
C ILE A 257 -13.10 -6.51 -11.74
N PHE A 258 -12.73 -7.79 -11.63
CA PHE A 258 -12.81 -8.75 -12.72
C PHE A 258 -14.20 -9.41 -12.75
N ALA A 259 -14.83 -9.52 -13.92
CA ALA A 259 -16.05 -10.33 -14.06
C ALA A 259 -15.71 -11.83 -14.16
N SER A 260 -14.54 -12.17 -14.70
CA SER A 260 -14.09 -13.55 -14.78
C SER A 260 -13.72 -14.11 -13.41
N THR A 261 -14.46 -15.14 -12.97
CA THR A 261 -14.15 -15.92 -11.76
C THR A 261 -12.74 -16.52 -11.79
N THR A 262 -12.20 -16.81 -12.98
CA THR A 262 -10.84 -17.31 -13.13
C THR A 262 -9.82 -16.25 -12.72
N PHE A 263 -10.00 -15.01 -13.17
CA PHE A 263 -9.10 -13.90 -12.81
C PHE A 263 -9.28 -13.48 -11.36
N GLN A 264 -10.51 -13.50 -10.86
CA GLN A 264 -10.80 -13.32 -9.42
C GLN A 264 -9.99 -14.32 -8.57
N ASN A 265 -10.05 -15.62 -8.90
CA ASN A 265 -9.32 -16.66 -8.17
C ASN A 265 -7.80 -16.52 -8.30
N TRP A 266 -7.30 -16.12 -9.47
CA TRP A 266 -5.87 -15.89 -9.69
C TRP A 266 -5.34 -14.71 -8.87
N ILE A 267 -6.04 -13.55 -8.93
CA ILE A 267 -5.59 -12.35 -8.24
C ILE A 267 -5.76 -12.46 -6.71
N GLU A 268 -6.83 -13.11 -6.24
CA GLU A 268 -7.07 -13.32 -4.81
C GLU A 268 -6.01 -14.22 -4.17
N GLY A 269 -5.58 -15.27 -4.87
CA GLY A 269 -4.60 -16.23 -4.36
C GLY A 269 -5.05 -16.88 -3.05
N SER A 270 -4.10 -17.17 -2.15
CA SER A 270 -4.39 -17.79 -0.85
C SER A 270 -4.58 -16.75 0.25
N PRO A 271 -5.63 -16.83 1.10
CA PRO A 271 -5.91 -15.84 2.14
C PRO A 271 -4.78 -15.68 3.17
N THR A 272 -3.90 -16.68 3.28
CA THR A 272 -2.77 -16.67 4.22
C THR A 272 -1.46 -16.17 3.62
N SER A 273 -1.46 -15.82 2.34
CA SER A 273 -0.29 -15.36 1.58
C SER A 273 -0.53 -13.96 1.00
N ILE A 274 0.57 -13.32 0.60
CA ILE A 274 0.52 -12.10 -0.21
C ILE A 274 -0.28 -12.31 -1.50
N ILE A 275 -0.73 -11.22 -2.11
CA ILE A 275 -1.27 -11.28 -3.47
C ILE A 275 -0.17 -11.72 -4.45
N PRO A 276 -0.44 -12.66 -5.37
CA PRO A 276 0.56 -13.29 -6.24
C PRO A 276 0.97 -12.39 -7.42
N LEU A 277 1.57 -11.23 -7.11
CA LEU A 277 2.11 -10.30 -8.09
C LEU A 277 3.64 -10.35 -8.09
N TYR A 278 4.23 -10.68 -9.23
CA TYR A 278 5.65 -10.56 -9.50
C TYR A 278 6.06 -9.09 -9.44
N ARG A 279 7.14 -8.83 -8.70
CA ARG A 279 7.54 -7.46 -8.29
C ARG A 279 6.38 -6.64 -7.72
N GLN A 280 5.36 -7.28 -7.16
CA GLN A 280 4.16 -6.62 -6.67
C GLN A 280 3.41 -5.79 -7.74
N MET A 281 3.60 -6.09 -9.03
CA MET A 281 2.98 -5.39 -10.16
C MET A 281 2.28 -6.31 -11.16
N ILE A 282 2.92 -7.39 -11.61
CA ILE A 282 2.41 -8.23 -12.71
C ILE A 282 1.94 -9.59 -12.18
N HIS A 283 0.75 -10.03 -12.56
CA HIS A 283 0.33 -11.40 -12.27
C HIS A 283 0.98 -12.38 -13.27
N PRO A 284 1.63 -13.49 -12.83
CA PRO A 284 2.36 -14.39 -13.73
C PRO A 284 1.54 -14.95 -14.89
N ARG A 285 0.23 -15.15 -14.68
CA ARG A 285 -0.71 -15.69 -15.67
C ARG A 285 -1.52 -14.64 -16.40
N ILE A 286 -1.35 -13.37 -16.05
CA ILE A 286 -2.01 -12.22 -16.70
C ILE A 286 -0.96 -11.14 -17.01
N PRO A 287 0.05 -11.42 -17.87
CA PRO A 287 1.14 -10.47 -18.12
C PRO A 287 0.74 -9.16 -18.81
N GLN A 288 -0.45 -9.04 -19.43
CA GLN A 288 -1.00 -7.79 -19.99
C GLN A 288 -1.76 -6.93 -18.97
N LEU A 289 -1.55 -7.19 -17.69
CA LEU A 289 -2.15 -6.46 -16.59
C LEU A 289 -1.08 -6.13 -15.55
N ALA A 290 -0.97 -4.84 -15.22
CA ALA A 290 -0.17 -4.37 -14.10
C ALA A 290 -1.06 -3.79 -12.99
N VAL A 291 -0.60 -3.88 -11.76
CA VAL A 291 -1.22 -3.26 -10.58
C VAL A 291 -0.19 -2.34 -9.93
N ILE A 292 -0.49 -1.05 -9.80
CA ILE A 292 0.37 -0.08 -9.11
C ILE A 292 -0.46 0.67 -8.07
N GLY A 293 0.05 0.78 -6.85
CA GLY A 293 -0.68 1.44 -5.74
C GLY A 293 -1.40 0.49 -4.79
N TYR A 294 -1.27 -0.83 -5.00
CA TYR A 294 -1.83 -1.84 -4.11
C TYR A 294 -0.92 -2.18 -2.92
N SER A 295 0.36 -2.42 -3.18
CA SER A 295 1.37 -2.67 -2.15
C SER A 295 2.07 -1.37 -1.78
N GLU A 296 2.37 -1.21 -0.49
CA GLU A 296 2.86 0.03 0.10
C GLU A 296 4.35 -0.05 0.47
N SER A 297 4.91 1.08 0.85
CA SER A 297 6.23 1.23 1.45
C SER A 297 6.16 2.27 2.57
N LEU A 298 7.27 2.49 3.28
CA LEU A 298 7.46 3.65 4.15
C LEU A 298 7.37 4.98 3.37
N SER A 299 7.69 4.97 2.07
CA SER A 299 7.47 6.09 1.14
C SER A 299 6.75 5.60 -0.11
N ASN A 300 5.45 5.86 -0.20
CA ASN A 300 4.61 5.40 -1.31
C ASN A 300 4.89 6.16 -2.62
N LEU A 301 5.19 7.47 -2.55
CA LEU A 301 5.55 8.26 -3.73
C LEU A 301 6.77 7.68 -4.44
N PHE A 302 7.82 7.39 -3.68
CA PHE A 302 9.07 6.87 -4.20
C PHE A 302 8.84 5.52 -4.88
N ILE A 303 8.14 4.59 -4.22
CA ILE A 303 7.95 3.26 -4.80
C ILE A 303 7.02 3.25 -6.01
N PHE A 304 5.99 4.11 -6.05
CA PHE A 304 5.11 4.20 -7.22
C PHE A 304 5.82 4.78 -8.42
N GLU A 305 6.73 5.74 -8.22
CA GLU A 305 7.55 6.26 -9.32
C GLU A 305 8.47 5.18 -9.89
N MET A 306 9.19 4.45 -9.02
CA MET A 306 10.09 3.38 -9.46
C MET A 306 9.36 2.24 -10.19
N ARG A 307 8.17 1.87 -9.70
CA ARG A 307 7.30 0.88 -10.35
C ARG A 307 6.79 1.34 -11.71
N SER A 308 6.43 2.62 -11.83
CA SER A 308 5.96 3.18 -13.10
C SER A 308 7.09 3.27 -14.13
N LYS A 309 8.31 3.62 -13.70
CA LYS A 309 9.52 3.55 -14.55
C LYS A 309 9.77 2.12 -15.04
N TRP A 310 9.82 1.14 -14.13
CA TRP A 310 10.01 -0.27 -14.47
C TRP A 310 8.93 -0.76 -15.46
N LEU A 311 7.67 -0.40 -15.21
CA LEU A 311 6.56 -0.76 -16.10
C LEU A 311 6.73 -0.13 -17.49
N ALA A 312 7.20 1.12 -17.59
CA ALA A 312 7.45 1.76 -18.88
C ALA A 312 8.55 1.06 -19.70
N PHE A 313 9.63 0.59 -19.05
CA PHE A 313 10.62 -0.27 -19.72
C PHE A 313 10.00 -1.59 -20.20
N PHE A 314 9.08 -2.17 -19.44
CA PHE A 314 8.38 -3.39 -19.85
C PHE A 314 7.44 -3.13 -21.04
N LEU A 315 6.67 -2.04 -21.01
CA LEU A 315 5.75 -1.67 -22.09
C LEU A 315 6.49 -1.35 -23.40
N ASP A 316 7.66 -0.73 -23.34
CA ASP A 316 8.52 -0.53 -24.52
C ASP A 316 9.33 -1.79 -24.90
N GLU A 317 9.05 -2.93 -24.28
CA GLU A 317 9.68 -4.23 -24.54
C GLU A 317 11.21 -4.22 -24.36
N ALA A 318 11.74 -3.28 -23.58
CA ALA A 318 13.19 -3.15 -23.30
C ALA A 318 13.74 -4.35 -22.51
N PHE A 319 12.87 -5.06 -21.80
CA PHE A 319 13.15 -6.37 -21.21
C PHE A 319 11.91 -7.26 -21.28
N GLN A 320 12.09 -8.55 -21.01
CA GLN A 320 11.02 -9.55 -20.99
C GLN A 320 10.84 -10.08 -19.58
N LEU A 321 9.60 -10.42 -19.23
CA LEU A 321 9.33 -11.07 -17.94
C LEU A 321 9.98 -12.47 -17.92
N PRO A 322 10.43 -12.94 -16.75
CA PRO A 322 10.81 -14.34 -16.58
C PRO A 322 9.65 -15.30 -16.87
N SER A 323 9.94 -16.60 -16.91
CA SER A 323 8.89 -17.60 -17.05
C SER A 323 7.89 -17.57 -15.88
N ILE A 324 6.66 -18.06 -16.11
CA ILE A 324 5.62 -18.17 -15.07
C ILE A 324 6.16 -18.89 -13.83
N LYS A 325 6.91 -19.98 -14.03
CA LYS A 325 7.51 -20.77 -12.95
C LYS A 325 8.52 -19.97 -12.13
N GLU A 326 9.31 -19.12 -12.77
CA GLU A 326 10.28 -18.26 -12.07
C GLU A 326 9.59 -17.14 -11.30
N MET A 327 8.59 -16.48 -11.91
CA MET A 327 7.78 -15.48 -11.24
C MET A 327 7.04 -16.06 -10.02
N GLU A 328 6.41 -17.22 -10.15
CA GLU A 328 5.74 -17.92 -9.03
C GLU A 328 6.74 -18.32 -7.93
N ARG A 329 7.98 -18.66 -8.27
CA ARG A 329 9.04 -18.94 -7.29
C ARG A 329 9.49 -17.69 -6.55
N ASP A 330 9.63 -16.56 -7.25
CA ASP A 330 9.94 -15.25 -6.67
C ASP A 330 8.83 -14.79 -5.72
N ILE A 331 7.57 -14.92 -6.13
CA ILE A 331 6.41 -14.62 -5.27
C ILE A 331 6.44 -15.45 -3.98
N LYS A 332 6.75 -16.75 -4.06
CA LYS A 332 6.85 -17.62 -2.88
C LYS A 332 8.00 -17.21 -1.96
N SER A 333 9.15 -16.82 -2.50
CA SER A 333 10.29 -16.37 -1.69
C SER A 333 9.99 -15.02 -1.02
N TRP A 334 9.29 -14.12 -1.71
CA TRP A 334 8.79 -12.86 -1.15
C TRP A 334 7.74 -13.10 -0.06
N ASP A 335 6.78 -14.02 -0.26
CA ASP A 335 5.79 -14.38 0.76
C ASP A 335 6.45 -14.92 2.04
N LYS A 336 7.52 -15.72 1.91
CA LYS A 336 8.32 -16.20 3.05
C LYS A 336 9.00 -15.06 3.79
N TYR A 337 9.59 -14.10 3.08
CA TYR A 337 10.16 -12.89 3.67
C TYR A 337 9.09 -12.10 4.42
N MET A 338 7.96 -11.83 3.77
CA MET A 338 6.87 -11.08 4.37
C MET A 338 6.32 -11.79 5.61
N LYS A 339 6.16 -13.12 5.59
CA LYS A 339 5.76 -13.91 6.78
C LYS A 339 6.74 -13.80 7.94
N LYS A 340 8.03 -13.60 7.68
CA LYS A 340 9.06 -13.47 8.71
C LYS A 340 9.05 -12.10 9.39
N TYR A 341 8.71 -11.03 8.65
CA TYR A 341 8.89 -9.65 9.11
C TYR A 341 7.62 -8.81 9.22
N ALA A 342 6.58 -9.11 8.45
CA ALA A 342 5.29 -8.46 8.64
C ALA A 342 4.61 -9.06 9.87
N GLY A 343 4.01 -8.19 10.69
CA GLY A 343 3.27 -8.56 11.90
C GLY A 343 2.02 -9.40 11.64
N ASN A 344 1.00 -9.23 12.49
CA ASN A 344 -0.09 -10.18 12.80
C ASN A 344 -1.08 -10.53 11.65
N GLY A 345 -0.68 -10.48 10.38
CA GLY A 345 -1.44 -10.95 9.20
C GLY A 345 -2.53 -10.01 8.69
N LYS A 346 -2.91 -8.98 9.46
CA LYS A 346 -4.09 -8.11 9.23
C LYS A 346 -4.13 -7.34 7.88
N PHE A 347 -3.03 -7.23 7.14
CA PHE A 347 -2.98 -6.48 5.87
C PHE A 347 -2.48 -7.31 4.68
N ARG A 348 -2.63 -8.65 4.73
CA ARG A 348 -2.00 -9.61 3.79
C ARG A 348 -0.52 -9.34 3.48
N ARG A 349 0.15 -8.61 4.39
CA ARG A 349 1.57 -8.25 4.30
C ARG A 349 1.88 -7.49 2.99
N SER A 350 1.15 -6.39 2.75
CA SER A 350 1.28 -5.55 1.54
C SER A 350 2.40 -4.49 1.61
N CYS A 351 2.97 -4.20 2.78
CA CYS A 351 3.98 -3.15 2.94
C CYS A 351 5.41 -3.70 2.84
N ILE A 352 6.17 -3.24 1.86
CA ILE A 352 7.54 -3.70 1.57
C ILE A 352 8.62 -2.99 2.41
N GLY A 353 8.22 -2.11 3.34
CA GLY A 353 9.09 -1.09 3.94
C GLY A 353 10.40 -1.58 4.57
N GLY A 354 10.48 -2.84 4.99
CA GLY A 354 11.71 -3.42 5.51
C GLY A 354 12.77 -3.75 4.46
N ALA A 355 12.41 -3.98 3.20
CA ALA A 355 13.35 -4.35 2.12
C ALA A 355 13.17 -3.43 0.92
N HIS A 356 13.02 -2.14 1.19
CA HIS A 356 12.73 -1.12 0.20
C HIS A 356 13.83 -0.97 -0.87
N ILE A 357 15.09 -0.83 -0.45
CA ILE A 357 16.24 -0.71 -1.35
C ILE A 357 16.45 -2.02 -2.08
N TRP A 358 16.46 -3.16 -1.38
CA TRP A 358 16.59 -4.46 -2.04
C TRP A 358 15.53 -4.67 -3.12
N TYR A 359 14.29 -4.26 -2.87
CA TYR A 359 13.22 -4.34 -3.85
C TYR A 359 13.50 -3.45 -5.07
N ILE A 360 13.93 -2.20 -4.85
CA ILE A 360 14.34 -1.30 -5.95
C ILE A 360 15.53 -1.88 -6.72
N ASP A 361 16.48 -2.52 -6.05
CA ASP A 361 17.60 -3.20 -6.69
C ASP A 361 17.10 -4.30 -7.65
N GLN A 362 16.05 -5.02 -7.28
CA GLN A 362 15.46 -6.02 -8.18
C GLN A 362 14.87 -5.37 -9.42
N LEU A 363 14.13 -4.26 -9.26
CA LEU A 363 13.60 -3.52 -10.41
C LEU A 363 14.73 -3.03 -11.34
N CYS A 364 15.81 -2.50 -10.76
CA CYS A 364 16.99 -2.06 -11.49
C CYS A 364 17.68 -3.21 -12.25
N LYS A 365 17.79 -4.38 -11.64
CA LYS A 365 18.37 -5.58 -12.27
C LYS A 365 17.51 -6.07 -13.44
N ASP A 366 16.19 -6.09 -13.26
CA ASP A 366 15.27 -6.54 -14.31
C ASP A 366 15.41 -5.67 -15.58
N ILE A 367 15.61 -4.36 -15.42
CA ILE A 367 15.83 -3.42 -16.55
C ILE A 367 17.31 -3.32 -16.99
N GLY A 368 18.22 -4.09 -16.38
CA GLY A 368 19.63 -4.16 -16.78
C GLY A 368 20.53 -2.99 -16.34
N ILE A 369 20.15 -2.22 -15.31
CA ILE A 369 20.96 -1.11 -14.80
C ILE A 369 21.65 -1.43 -13.47
N ASN A 370 22.72 -0.70 -13.16
CA ASN A 370 23.36 -0.77 -11.85
C ASN A 370 22.47 -0.13 -10.77
N PRO A 371 22.07 -0.86 -9.72
CA PRO A 371 21.27 -0.31 -8.63
C PRO A 371 22.06 0.56 -7.64
N ARG A 372 23.39 0.57 -7.70
CA ARG A 372 24.22 1.42 -6.84
C ARG A 372 24.29 2.83 -7.40
N ARG A 373 23.85 3.82 -6.63
CA ARG A 373 23.63 5.20 -7.10
C ARG A 373 24.44 6.25 -6.35
N LYS A 374 25.07 5.90 -5.22
CA LYS A 374 25.85 6.84 -4.42
C LYS A 374 27.34 6.79 -4.81
N LYS A 375 28.05 7.87 -4.52
CA LYS A 375 29.47 8.00 -4.85
C LYS A 375 30.33 7.40 -3.73
N GLY A 376 30.95 6.25 -4.01
CA GLY A 376 31.89 5.60 -3.09
C GLY A 376 31.22 4.67 -2.09
N VAL A 377 32.02 3.78 -1.49
CA VAL A 377 31.52 2.65 -0.69
C VAL A 377 30.81 3.09 0.59
N LEU A 378 31.30 4.14 1.26
CA LEU A 378 30.70 4.60 2.52
C LEU A 378 29.31 5.21 2.27
N SER A 379 29.19 6.14 1.34
CA SER A 379 27.91 6.74 0.96
C SER A 379 26.92 5.69 0.47
N GLU A 380 27.38 4.73 -0.32
CA GLU A 380 26.56 3.62 -0.82
C GLU A 380 25.94 2.76 0.29
N PHE A 381 26.64 2.59 1.41
CA PHE A 381 26.14 1.79 2.52
C PHE A 381 25.32 2.58 3.55
N PHE A 382 25.74 3.79 3.87
CA PHE A 382 25.25 4.51 5.04
C PHE A 382 24.34 5.68 4.71
N GLU A 383 24.43 6.29 3.52
CA GLU A 383 23.49 7.36 3.16
C GLU A 383 22.11 6.79 2.83
N PRO A 384 21.03 7.50 3.22
CA PRO A 384 19.70 7.11 2.85
C PRO A 384 19.51 7.26 1.34
N TYR A 385 18.83 6.27 0.77
CA TYR A 385 18.38 6.24 -0.60
C TYR A 385 17.05 6.97 -0.73
N GLY A 386 17.00 7.90 -1.66
CA GLY A 386 15.80 8.67 -2.01
C GLY A 386 15.50 8.60 -3.49
N ILE A 387 14.44 9.31 -3.89
CA ILE A 387 13.99 9.35 -5.28
C ILE A 387 14.98 10.10 -6.17
N GLU A 388 15.69 11.06 -5.58
CA GLU A 388 16.74 11.87 -6.16
C GLU A 388 17.89 11.04 -6.75
N ASP A 389 18.21 9.91 -6.13
CA ASP A 389 19.27 9.00 -6.58
C ASP A 389 18.93 8.34 -7.92
N TYR A 390 17.65 8.31 -8.27
CA TYR A 390 17.10 7.74 -9.49
C TYR A 390 16.56 8.83 -10.44
N LEU A 391 16.97 10.10 -10.24
CA LEU A 391 16.81 11.13 -11.26
C LEU A 391 17.61 10.73 -12.50
N GLY A 392 17.01 10.88 -13.68
CA GLY A 392 17.58 10.40 -14.94
C GLY A 392 17.47 8.89 -15.17
N LEU A 393 16.96 8.11 -14.20
CA LEU A 393 16.41 6.79 -14.51
C LEU A 393 15.06 7.00 -15.20
N GLY A 394 15.10 7.36 -16.47
CA GLY A 394 13.94 7.52 -17.33
C GLY A 394 13.88 6.39 -18.35
N PRO A 395 12.68 5.92 -18.72
CA PRO A 395 12.49 5.29 -20.03
C PRO A 395 13.01 6.15 -21.19
#